data_AF-A0A7W6TX15-F1
#
_entry.id   AF-A0A7W6TX15-F1
#
_cell.length_a   1.000
_cell.length_b   1.000
_cell.length_c   1.000
_cell.angle_alpha   90.00
_cell.angle_beta   90.00
_cell.angle_gamma   90.00
#
_symmetry.space_group_name_H-M   'P 1'
#
loop_
_entity.id
_entity.type
_entity.pdbx_description
1 polymer ?
#
loop_
_entity_poly.entity_id
_entity_poly.type
_entity_poly.pdbx_seq_one_letter_code
_entity_poly.pdbx_strand_id
1 'polypeptide(L)'
;MELFTNQVLAGIATGAIYACMALAVVMIYQAIDHLNFAQGEMAMFSTFISWQLMQWGVPYWAAFLITLAFSFVAGIAIERILFKPLAKAPVLTNVAGFIALYAIINSSAGLLWDFTIKQYP
;
A
#
# COMPACT_ATOMS: atom_id res chain seq x y z
N MET A 1 -30.26 -17.31 -3.73
CA MET A 1 -29.78 -16.30 -4.70
C MET A 1 -28.85 -15.29 -4.04
N GLU A 2 -29.18 -14.76 -2.86
CA GLU A 2 -28.32 -13.79 -2.16
C GLU A 2 -26.89 -14.27 -1.89
N LEU A 3 -26.70 -15.52 -1.42
CA LEU A 3 -25.36 -16.07 -1.19
C LEU A 3 -24.51 -16.10 -2.47
N PHE A 4 -25.11 -16.51 -3.58
CA PHE A 4 -24.45 -16.54 -4.88
C PHE A 4 -24.02 -15.14 -5.31
N THR A 5 -24.93 -14.16 -5.22
CA THR A 5 -24.63 -12.76 -5.53
C THR A 5 -23.52 -12.19 -4.65
N ASN A 6 -23.55 -12.44 -3.34
CA ASN A 6 -22.51 -11.97 -2.42
C ASN A 6 -21.14 -12.59 -2.73
N GLN A 7 -21.07 -13.88 -3.05
CA GLN A 7 -19.80 -14.53 -3.42
C GLN A 7 -19.24 -14.00 -4.75
N VAL A 8 -20.11 -13.76 -5.74
CA VAL A 8 -19.69 -13.16 -7.01
C VAL A 8 -19.14 -11.75 -6.78
N LEU A 9 -19.84 -10.92 -6.01
CA LEU A 9 -19.38 -9.56 -5.68
C LEU A 9 -18.08 -9.57 -4.87
N ALA A 10 -17.95 -10.45 -3.88
CA ALA A 10 -16.73 -10.61 -3.09
C ALA A 10 -15.55 -11.07 -3.96
N GLY A 11 -15.79 -12.00 -4.90
CA GLY A 11 -14.80 -12.45 -5.87
C GLY A 11 -14.33 -11.33 -6.79
N ILE A 12 -15.27 -10.53 -7.32
CA ILE A 12 -14.96 -9.36 -8.16
C ILE A 12 -14.17 -8.32 -7.35
N ALA A 13 -14.59 -8.02 -6.12
CA ALA A 13 -13.89 -7.06 -5.25
C ALA A 13 -12.46 -7.50 -4.97
N THR A 14 -12.26 -8.77 -4.59
CA THR A 14 -10.94 -9.34 -4.32
C THR A 14 -10.06 -9.35 -5.59
N GLY A 15 -10.64 -9.75 -6.73
CA GLY A 15 -9.95 -9.73 -8.02
C GLY A 15 -9.55 -8.32 -8.45
N ALA A 16 -10.40 -7.32 -8.24
CA ALA A 16 -10.10 -5.92 -8.51
C ALA A 16 -8.94 -5.40 -7.65
N ILE A 17 -8.90 -5.75 -6.36
CA ILE A 17 -7.78 -5.40 -5.47
C ILE A 17 -6.47 -5.98 -6.02
N TYR A 18 -6.44 -7.27 -6.37
CA TYR A 18 -5.23 -7.89 -6.91
C TYR A 18 -4.83 -7.33 -8.28
N ALA A 19 -5.81 -7.02 -9.15
CA ALA A 19 -5.54 -6.37 -10.43
C ALA A 19 -4.94 -4.97 -10.24
N CYS A 20 -5.49 -4.16 -9.33
CA CYS A 20 -4.95 -2.84 -8.99
C CYS A 20 -3.53 -2.94 -8.39
N MET A 21 -3.29 -3.91 -7.52
CA MET A 21 -1.95 -4.17 -6.95
C MET A 21 -0.95 -4.56 -8.05
N ALA A 22 -1.33 -5.45 -8.96
CA ALA A 22 -0.49 -5.84 -10.09
C ALA A 22 -0.18 -4.63 -11.00
N LEU A 23 -1.20 -3.82 -11.31
CA LEU A 23 -1.02 -2.58 -12.08
C LEU A 23 -0.07 -1.61 -11.39
N ALA A 24 -0.20 -1.41 -10.07
CA ALA A 24 0.69 -0.54 -9.31
C ALA A 24 2.15 -1.01 -9.39
N VAL A 25 2.40 -2.30 -9.22
CA VAL A 25 3.75 -2.88 -9.34
C VAL A 25 4.30 -2.70 -10.75
N VAL A 26 3.51 -2.94 -11.79
CA VAL A 26 3.92 -2.78 -13.20
C VAL A 26 4.20 -1.32 -13.53
N MET A 27 3.33 -0.38 -13.14
CA MET A 27 3.52 1.05 -13.40
C MET A 27 4.80 1.57 -12.76
N ILE A 28 5.10 1.12 -11.53
CA ILE A 28 6.32 1.53 -10.83
C ILE A 28 7.53 0.90 -11.51
N TYR A 29 7.48 -0.40 -11.82
CA TYR A 29 8.56 -1.04 -12.56
C TYR A 29 8.86 -0.33 -13.89
N GLN A 30 7.84 0.05 -14.65
CA GLN A 30 8.03 0.80 -15.90
C GLN A 30 8.58 2.22 -15.68
N ALA A 31 8.34 2.83 -14.52
CA ALA A 31 8.81 4.18 -14.23
C ALA A 31 10.27 4.22 -13.75
N ILE A 32 10.73 3.17 -13.05
CA ILE A 32 12.06 3.15 -12.43
C ILE A 32 12.97 2.00 -12.91
N ASP A 33 12.52 1.11 -13.80
CA ASP A 33 13.21 -0.11 -14.31
C ASP A 33 13.60 -1.14 -13.24
N HIS A 34 13.08 -1.01 -12.03
CA HIS A 34 13.41 -1.85 -10.89
C HIS A 34 12.15 -2.24 -10.11
N LEU A 35 12.16 -3.44 -9.54
CA LEU A 35 11.04 -3.93 -8.75
C LEU A 35 11.09 -3.31 -7.35
N ASN A 36 10.07 -2.53 -7.00
CA ASN A 36 9.92 -2.01 -5.65
C ASN A 36 9.30 -3.07 -4.72
N PHE A 37 10.14 -3.72 -3.91
CA PHE A 37 9.73 -4.71 -2.92
C PHE A 37 8.84 -4.13 -1.80
N ALA A 38 8.85 -2.82 -1.58
CA ALA A 38 8.04 -2.16 -0.55
C ALA A 38 6.58 -1.92 -0.95
N GLN A 39 6.18 -2.17 -2.20
CA GLN A 39 4.82 -1.84 -2.68
C GLN A 39 3.72 -2.49 -1.85
N GLY A 40 3.89 -3.76 -1.46
CA GLY A 40 2.94 -4.47 -0.61
C GLY A 40 2.76 -3.76 0.74
N GLU A 41 3.86 -3.38 1.39
CA GLU A 41 3.85 -2.70 2.68
C GLU A 41 3.25 -1.30 2.58
N MET A 42 3.51 -0.56 1.49
CA MET A 42 2.90 0.75 1.25
C MET A 42 1.37 0.66 1.16
N ALA A 43 0.86 -0.36 0.45
CA ALA A 43 -0.58 -0.62 0.35
C ALA A 43 -1.16 -1.07 1.71
N MET A 44 -0.47 -1.96 2.42
CA MET A 44 -0.84 -2.42 3.76
C MET A 44 -0.93 -1.24 4.74
N PHE A 45 0.08 -0.37 4.79
CA PHE A 45 0.11 0.77 5.69
C PHE A 45 -1.04 1.75 5.40
N SER A 46 -1.33 2.00 4.12
CA SER A 46 -2.49 2.80 3.71
C SER A 46 -3.81 2.18 4.20
N THR A 47 -3.91 0.85 4.11
CA THR A 47 -5.09 0.11 4.60
C THR A 47 -5.23 0.23 6.12
N PHE A 48 -4.13 0.17 6.88
CA PHE A 48 -4.13 0.38 8.32
C PHE A 48 -4.59 1.78 8.72
N ILE A 49 -4.21 2.81 7.97
CA ILE A 49 -4.71 4.18 8.23
C ILE A 49 -6.21 4.24 8.05
N SER A 50 -6.73 3.71 6.94
CA SER A 50 -8.16 3.69 6.70
C SER A 50 -8.91 2.91 7.78
N TRP A 51 -8.36 1.75 8.18
CA TRP A 51 -8.88 0.95 9.27
C TRP A 51 -8.91 1.73 10.59
N GLN A 52 -7.81 2.40 10.95
CA GLN A 52 -7.70 3.18 12.18
C GLN A 52 -8.71 4.34 12.21
N LEU A 53 -8.89 5.04 11.09
CA LEU A 53 -9.90 6.10 10.96
C LEU A 53 -11.31 5.55 11.22
N MET A 54 -11.62 4.38 10.65
CA MET A 54 -12.91 3.72 10.90
C MET A 54 -13.06 3.26 12.35
N GLN A 55 -12.00 2.80 13.00
CA GLN A 55 -12.02 2.49 14.45
C GLN A 55 -12.28 3.73 15.31
N TRP A 56 -11.84 4.91 14.86
CA TRP A 56 -12.17 6.19 15.49
C TRP A 56 -13.57 6.72 15.14
N GLY A 57 -14.37 5.95 14.40
CA GLY A 57 -15.74 6.31 14.03
C GLY A 57 -15.86 7.20 12.79
N VAL A 58 -14.78 7.41 12.04
CA VAL A 58 -14.84 8.12 10.76
C VAL A 58 -15.61 7.26 9.76
N PRO A 59 -16.64 7.81 9.07
CA PRO A 59 -17.41 7.04 8.10
C PRO A 59 -16.55 6.64 6.91
N TYR A 60 -16.86 5.47 6.32
CA TYR A 60 -16.06 4.85 5.25
C TYR A 60 -15.62 5.82 4.16
N TRP A 61 -16.54 6.61 3.60
CA TRP A 61 -16.21 7.52 2.50
C TRP A 61 -15.24 8.64 2.91
N ALA A 62 -15.34 9.13 4.14
CA ALA A 62 -14.38 10.12 4.66
C ALA A 62 -13.03 9.45 4.92
N ALA A 63 -13.01 8.27 5.54
CA ALA A 63 -11.77 7.50 5.77
C ALA A 63 -11.05 7.15 4.46
N PHE A 64 -11.80 6.79 3.42
CA PHE A 64 -11.30 6.52 2.07
C PHE A 64 -10.62 7.75 1.48
N LEU A 65 -11.27 8.92 1.48
CA LEU A 65 -10.70 10.15 0.90
C LEU A 65 -9.49 10.65 1.68
N ILE A 66 -9.52 10.57 3.02
CA ILE A 66 -8.38 10.95 3.87
C ILE A 66 -7.20 10.02 3.59
N THR A 67 -7.43 8.72 3.54
CA THR A 67 -6.40 7.72 3.22
C THR A 67 -5.84 7.95 1.83
N LEU A 68 -6.68 8.20 0.82
CA LEU A 68 -6.24 8.47 -0.54
C LEU A 68 -5.33 9.70 -0.60
N ALA A 69 -5.71 10.79 0.05
CA ALA A 69 -4.90 12.00 0.14
C ALA A 69 -3.57 11.73 0.87
N PHE A 70 -3.62 11.00 1.99
CA PHE A 70 -2.42 10.61 2.72
C PHE A 70 -1.48 9.76 1.86
N SER A 71 -1.98 8.69 1.22
CA SER A 71 -1.18 7.79 0.39
C SER A 71 -0.56 8.51 -0.79
N PHE A 72 -1.27 9.48 -1.39
CA PHE A 72 -0.73 10.32 -2.45
C PHE A 72 0.45 11.16 -1.96
N VAL A 73 0.29 11.85 -0.82
CA VAL A 73 1.36 12.69 -0.22
C VAL A 73 2.54 11.82 0.21
N ALA A 74 2.29 10.66 0.83
CA ALA A 74 3.32 9.71 1.23
C ALA A 74 4.09 9.17 0.00
N GLY A 75 3.39 8.87 -1.09
CA GLY A 75 3.99 8.48 -2.37
C GLY A 75 4.93 9.55 -2.94
N ILE A 76 4.50 10.82 -2.93
CA ILE A 76 5.37 11.95 -3.33
C ILE A 76 6.60 12.05 -2.41
N ALA A 77 6.41 11.89 -1.10
CA ALA A 77 7.52 11.94 -0.16
C ALA A 77 8.54 10.82 -0.43
N ILE A 78 8.08 9.59 -0.65
CA ILE A 78 8.94 8.44 -0.99
C ILE A 78 9.64 8.66 -2.34
N GLU A 79 8.94 9.17 -3.34
CA GLU A 79 9.53 9.52 -4.64
C GLU A 79 10.68 10.51 -4.47
N ARG A 80 10.47 11.59 -3.72
CA ARG A 80 11.50 12.63 -3.53
C ARG A 80 12.65 12.23 -2.62
N ILE A 81 12.38 11.47 -1.56
CA ILE A 81 13.36 11.13 -0.52
C ILE A 81 14.16 9.88 -0.88
N LEU A 82 13.53 8.91 -1.55
CA LEU A 82 14.15 7.62 -1.84
C LEU A 82 14.37 7.41 -3.34
N PHE A 83 13.34 7.52 -4.17
CA PHE A 83 13.46 7.09 -5.57
C PHE A 83 14.33 8.06 -6.38
N LYS A 84 14.08 9.36 -6.25
CA LYS A 84 14.80 10.39 -6.99
C LYS A 84 16.30 10.45 -6.64
N PRO A 85 16.73 10.32 -5.37
CA PRO A 85 18.16 10.25 -5.05
C PRO A 85 18.82 8.95 -5.53
N LEU A 86 18.08 7.84 -5.52
CA LEU A 86 18.60 6.53 -5.93
C LEU A 86 18.54 6.29 -7.45
N ALA A 87 17.86 7.15 -8.22
CA ALA A 87 17.65 6.96 -9.66
C ALA A 87 18.93 6.74 -10.49
N LYS A 88 20.08 7.25 -10.03
CA LYS A 88 21.40 7.06 -10.69
C LYS A 88 22.30 6.04 -10.00
N ALA A 89 21.83 5.44 -8.91
CA ALA A 89 22.59 4.46 -8.15
C ALA A 89 22.61 3.11 -8.88
N PRO A 90 23.60 2.24 -8.58
CA PRO A 90 23.60 0.87 -9.08
C PRO A 90 22.31 0.11 -8.70
N VAL A 91 21.91 -0.83 -9.56
CA VAL A 91 20.73 -1.68 -9.36
C VAL A 91 20.65 -2.28 -7.95
N LEU A 92 21.77 -2.78 -7.44
CA LEU A 92 21.85 -3.38 -6.11
C LEU A 92 21.51 -2.38 -4.99
N THR A 93 21.91 -1.11 -5.16
CA THR A 93 21.59 -0.03 -4.22
C THR A 93 20.10 0.31 -4.24
N ASN A 94 19.48 0.32 -5.43
CA ASN A 94 18.02 0.52 -5.55
C ASN A 94 17.25 -0.58 -4.81
N VAL A 95 17.61 -1.84 -5.07
CA VAL A 95 16.99 -3.00 -4.42
C VAL A 95 17.17 -2.95 -2.90
N ALA A 96 18.38 -2.67 -2.42
CA ALA A 96 18.64 -2.50 -0.99
C ALA A 96 17.80 -1.37 -0.37
N GLY A 97 17.64 -0.25 -1.09
CA GLY A 97 16.79 0.86 -0.67
C GLY A 97 15.31 0.46 -0.54
N PHE A 98 14.79 -0.33 -1.47
CA PHE A 98 13.40 -0.81 -1.40
C PHE A 98 13.19 -1.84 -0.30
N ILE A 99 14.16 -2.72 -0.04
CA ILE A 99 14.11 -3.66 1.08
C ILE A 99 14.16 -2.91 2.42
N ALA A 100 14.99 -1.86 2.53
CA ALA A 100 15.01 -1.00 3.71
C ALA A 100 13.66 -0.29 3.90
N LEU A 101 13.08 0.27 2.84
CA LEU A 101 11.76 0.91 2.89
C LEU A 101 10.67 -0.09 3.33
N TYR A 102 10.68 -1.31 2.76
CA TYR A 102 9.81 -2.40 3.18
C TYR A 102 9.91 -2.64 4.69
N ALA A 103 11.12 -2.83 5.21
CA ALA A 103 11.35 -3.13 6.62
C ALA A 103 10.91 -1.98 7.53
N ILE A 104 11.18 -0.73 7.13
CA ILE A 104 10.78 0.46 7.89
C ILE A 104 9.25 0.57 7.95
N ILE A 105 8.55 0.42 6.83
CA ILE A 105 7.09 0.51 6.79
C ILE A 105 6.47 -0.63 7.61
N ASN A 106 6.96 -1.87 7.42
CA ASN A 106 6.48 -3.04 8.16
C ASN A 106 6.67 -2.88 9.68
N SER A 107 7.87 -2.45 10.10
CA SER A 107 8.18 -2.23 11.52
C SER A 107 7.34 -1.09 12.10
N SER A 108 7.16 -0.02 11.35
CA SER A 108 6.32 1.11 11.77
C SER A 108 4.86 0.69 11.94
N ALA A 109 4.33 -0.12 11.03
CA ALA A 109 2.99 -0.67 11.15
C ALA A 109 2.86 -1.56 12.39
N GLY A 110 3.81 -2.47 12.60
CA GLY A 110 3.81 -3.36 13.77
C GLY A 110 3.92 -2.61 15.11
N LEU A 111 4.67 -1.50 15.16
CA LEU A 111 4.75 -0.66 16.36
C LEU A 111 3.46 0.11 16.66
N LEU A 112 2.71 0.50 15.62
CA LEU A 112 1.46 1.27 15.77
C LEU A 112 0.23 0.37 15.98
N TRP A 113 0.19 -0.83 15.37
CA TRP A 113 -1.00 -1.68 15.28
C TRP A 113 -0.80 -3.14 15.71
N ASP A 114 0.37 -3.47 16.26
CA ASP A 114 0.84 -4.83 16.54
C ASP A 114 1.06 -5.69 15.28
N PHE A 115 1.79 -6.79 15.42
CA PHE A 115 2.03 -7.76 14.34
C PHE A 115 0.86 -8.74 14.15
N THR A 116 -0.37 -8.27 14.34
CA THR A 116 -1.59 -9.10 14.29
C THR A 116 -2.45 -8.73 13.10
N ILE A 117 -3.15 -9.71 12.52
CA ILE A 117 -4.08 -9.48 11.42
C ILE A 117 -5.30 -8.74 11.96
N LYS A 118 -5.58 -7.56 11.41
CA LYS A 118 -6.82 -6.82 11.66
C LYS A 118 -7.76 -7.01 10.48
N GLN A 119 -9.02 -7.39 10.74
CA GLN A 119 -10.02 -7.48 9.69
C GLN A 119 -10.47 -6.07 9.29
N TYR A 120 -10.39 -5.79 7.99
CA TYR A 120 -10.93 -4.57 7.41
C TYR A 120 -12.46 -4.71 7.28
N PRO A 121 -13.26 -3.76 7.79
CA PRO A 121 -14.73 -3.81 7.73
C PRO A 121 -15.31 -3.74 6.31
#